data_AF-A0A9X1SGA7-F1
#
_entry.id   AF-A0A9X1SGA7-F1
#
_cell.length_a   1.000
_cell.length_b   1.000
_cell.length_c   1.000
_cell.angle_alpha   90.00
_cell.angle_beta   90.00
_cell.angle_gamma   90.00
#
_symmetry.space_group_name_H-M   'P 1'
#
loop_
_entity.id
_entity.type
_entity.pdbx_description
1 polymer ?
#
loop_
_entity_poly.entity_id
_entity_poly.type
_entity_poly.pdbx_seq_one_letter_code
_entity_poly.pdbx_strand_id
1 'polypeptide(L)' 'MTIDKSLKVKRGGISTRSVLTRVERLEKMRADGKFNPETDSPIGIPKTRVVKISMKKKKKTKDE' A
#
# COMPACT_ATOMS: atom_id res chain seq x y z
N MET A 1 36.23 -9.81 -5.91
CA MET A 1 35.70 -8.59 -6.55
C MET A 1 34.80 -7.89 -5.55
N THR A 2 35.34 -6.87 -4.89
CA THR A 2 34.67 -6.10 -3.84
C THR A 2 33.99 -4.88 -4.47
N ILE A 3 32.69 -4.72 -4.23
CA ILE A 3 31.93 -3.55 -4.66
C ILE A 3 32.20 -2.37 -3.70
N ASP A 4 32.44 -1.18 -4.26
CA ASP A 4 32.58 0.05 -3.48
C ASP A 4 31.27 0.41 -2.76
N LYS A 5 31.38 1.04 -1.58
CA LYS A 5 30.22 1.40 -0.74
C LYS A 5 29.24 2.36 -1.43
N SER A 6 29.70 3.18 -2.38
CA SER A 6 28.85 4.08 -3.17
C SER A 6 28.03 3.34 -4.23
N LEU A 7 28.57 2.25 -4.77
CA LEU A 7 27.91 1.39 -5.77
C LEU A 7 26.98 0.35 -5.13
N LYS A 8 26.99 0.25 -3.80
CA LYS A 8 26.10 -0.65 -3.05
C LYS A 8 24.68 -0.07 -3.02
N VAL A 9 23.74 -0.74 -3.69
CA VAL A 9 22.31 -0.39 -3.63
C VAL A 9 21.81 -0.52 -2.19
N LYS A 10 21.62 0.62 -1.49
CA LYS A 10 21.30 0.66 -0.05
C LYS A 10 19.86 0.27 0.29
N ARG A 11 18.94 0.31 -0.66
CA ARG A 11 17.53 -0.07 -0.47
C ARG A 11 16.97 -0.62 -1.77
N GLY A 12 16.86 -1.94 -1.88
CA GLY A 12 16.03 -2.54 -2.90
C GLY A 12 14.57 -2.24 -2.57
N GLY A 13 13.90 -1.38 -3.34
CA GLY A 13 12.47 -1.38 -3.65
C GLY A 13 11.39 -1.39 -2.54
N ILE A 14 11.71 -1.52 -1.25
CA ILE A 14 10.72 -1.66 -0.17
C ILE A 14 10.23 -0.27 0.27
N SER A 15 9.76 0.52 -0.69
CA SER A 15 8.98 1.73 -0.40
C SER A 15 7.52 1.36 -0.40
N THR A 16 6.78 1.86 0.59
CA THR A 16 5.32 1.72 0.60
C THR A 16 4.73 2.48 -0.59
N ARG A 17 3.95 1.81 -1.43
CA ARG A 17 3.26 2.44 -2.56
C ARG A 17 2.25 3.49 -2.06
N SER A 18 2.02 4.51 -2.86
CA SER A 18 1.02 5.57 -2.57
C SER A 18 -0.41 5.15 -2.94
N VAL A 19 -0.57 4.23 -3.90
CA VAL A 19 -1.85 3.75 -4.44
C VAL A 19 -1.87 2.22 -4.39
N LEU A 20 -3.06 1.65 -4.13
CA LEU A 20 -3.31 0.21 -4.17
C LEU A 20 -3.07 -0.36 -5.58
N THR A 21 -2.74 -1.66 -5.67
CA THR A 21 -2.65 -2.37 -6.96
C THR A 21 -4.01 -2.43 -7.63
N ARG A 22 -4.07 -2.58 -8.96
CA ARG A 22 -5.34 -2.63 -9.69
C ARG A 22 -6.32 -3.66 -9.10
N VAL A 23 -5.84 -4.84 -8.70
CA VAL A 23 -6.65 -5.88 -8.05
C VAL A 23 -7.25 -5.38 -6.74
N GLU A 24 -6.40 -4.87 -5.84
CA GLU A 24 -6.82 -4.27 -4.57
C GLU A 24 -7.80 -3.09 -4.77
N ARG A 25 -7.64 -2.31 -5.85
CA ARG A 25 -8.56 -1.21 -6.19
C ARG A 25 -9.93 -1.73 -6.59
N LEU A 26 -9.99 -2.77 -7.42
CA LEU A 26 -11.25 -3.37 -7.85
C LEU A 26 -12.00 -3.98 -6.67
N GLU A 27 -11.29 -4.69 -5.79
CA GLU A 27 -11.89 -5.23 -4.55
C GLU A 27 -12.45 -4.13 -3.67
N LYS A 28 -11.68 -3.06 -3.46
CA LYS A 28 -12.13 -1.89 -2.69
C LYS A 28 -13.33 -1.19 -3.34
N MET A 29 -13.31 -0.98 -4.65
CA MET A 29 -14.42 -0.36 -5.36
C MET A 29 -15.67 -1.24 -5.40
N ARG A 30 -15.51 -2.56 -5.43
CA ARG A 30 -16.61 -3.52 -5.29
C ARG A 30 -17.22 -3.44 -3.89
N ALA A 31 -16.38 -3.37 -2.85
CA ALA A 31 -16.84 -3.18 -1.48
C ALA A 31 -17.55 -1.83 -1.28
N ASP A 32 -17.10 -0.78 -1.97
CA ASP A 32 -17.73 0.55 -1.96
C ASP A 32 -19.00 0.64 -2.84
N GLY A 33 -19.37 -0.44 -3.57
CA GLY A 33 -20.51 -0.45 -4.49
C GLY A 33 -20.34 0.41 -5.75
N LYS A 34 -19.11 0.82 -6.08
CA LYS A 34 -18.79 1.73 -7.20
C LYS A 34 -18.25 1.02 -8.45
N PHE A 35 -18.21 -0.31 -8.43
CA PHE A 35 -17.72 -1.12 -9.53
C PHE A 35 -18.56 -2.38 -9.69
N ASN A 36 -19.16 -2.54 -10.87
CA ASN A 36 -19.84 -3.76 -11.29
C ASN A 36 -18.96 -4.53 -12.30
N PRO A 37 -18.54 -5.76 -11.98
CA PRO A 37 -17.66 -6.55 -12.84
C PRO A 37 -18.25 -6.91 -14.22
N GLU A 38 -19.57 -6.83 -14.39
CA GLU A 38 -20.24 -7.20 -15.65
C GLU A 38 -20.33 -6.01 -16.62
N THR A 39 -20.44 -4.78 -16.10
CA THR A 39 -20.68 -3.58 -16.92
C THR A 39 -19.47 -2.67 -17.00
N ASP A 40 -18.64 -2.64 -15.96
CA ASP A 40 -17.57 -1.66 -15.84
C ASP A 40 -16.23 -2.23 -16.31
N SER A 41 -15.46 -1.38 -17.01
CA SER A 41 -14.13 -1.77 -17.47
C SER A 41 -13.13 -1.82 -16.31
N PRO A 42 -12.27 -2.86 -16.23
CA PRO A 42 -11.20 -2.94 -15.22
C PRO A 42 -10.03 -1.98 -15.50
N ILE A 43 -10.06 -1.26 -16.63
CA ILE A 43 -9.04 -0.29 -17.07
C ILE A 43 -9.58 1.12 -16.87
N GLY A 44 -8.72 2.09 -16.54
CA GLY A 44 -9.12 3.48 -16.32
C GLY A 44 -9.73 3.79 -14.95
N ILE A 45 -9.77 2.82 -14.03
CA ILE A 45 -10.34 2.99 -12.69
C ILE A 45 -9.61 4.07 -11.85
N PRO A 46 -10.32 4.78 -10.94
CA PRO A 46 -9.76 5.85 -10.11
C PRO A 46 -8.64 5.37 -9.19
N LYS A 47 -7.70 6.27 -8.86
CA LYS A 47 -6.57 5.97 -7.97
C LYS A 47 -7.04 5.97 -6.51
N THR A 48 -7.08 4.79 -5.88
CA THR A 48 -7.40 4.68 -4.45
C THR A 48 -6.12 4.57 -3.60
N ARG A 49 -5.97 5.52 -2.68
CA ARG A 49 -4.81 5.62 -1.77
C ARG A 49 -4.73 4.42 -0.81
N VAL A 50 -3.52 3.99 -0.49
CA VAL A 50 -3.25 3.02 0.59
C VAL A 50 -3.57 3.64 1.95
N VAL A 51 -4.38 2.96 2.76
CA VAL A 51 -4.70 3.42 4.12
C VAL A 51 -3.50 3.15 5.02
N LYS A 52 -2.90 4.23 5.55
CA LYS A 52 -1.81 4.12 6.52
C LYS A 52 -2.42 4.01 7.91
N ILE A 53 -2.40 2.81 8.48
CA ILE A 53 -2.81 2.60 9.87
C ILE A 53 -1.69 3.12 10.75
N SER A 54 -1.97 4.15 11.56
CA SER A 54 -1.07 4.57 12.63
C SER A 54 -1.44 3.80 13.89
N MET A 55 -0.57 2.90 14.34
CA MET A 55 -0.76 2.25 15.64
C MET A 55 -0.53 3.29 16.74
N LYS A 56 -1.50 3.44 17.65
CA LYS A 56 -1.31 4.25 18.86
C LYS A 56 -0.18 3.64 19.69
N LYS A 57 0.70 4.48 20.24
CA LYS A 57 1.76 4.02 21.16
C LYS A 57 1.11 3.31 22.36
N LYS A 58 1.57 2.11 22.69
CA LYS A 58 1.12 1.37 23.88
C LYS A 58 1.39 2.22 25.11
N LYS A 59 0.37 2.47 25.93
CA LYS A 59 0.50 3.19 27.19
C LYS A 59 1.37 2.35 28.13
N LYS A 60 2.46 2.92 28.65
CA LYS A 60 3.28 2.24 29.67
C LYS A 60 2.40 2.07 30.92
N THR A 61 2.13 0.83 31.30
CA THR A 61 1.62 0.52 32.64
C THR A 61 2.77 0.80 33.61
N LYS A 62 2.48 1.52 34.69
CA LYS A 62 3.40 1.59 35.83
C LYS A 62 3.26 0.25 36.53
N ASP A 63 4.30 -0.57 36.47
CA ASP A 63 4.44 -1.69 37.39
C ASP A 63 4.71 -1.06 38.78
N GLU A 64 3.90 -1.46 39.76
CA GLU A 64 4.11 -1.15 41.19
C GLU A 64 5.43 -1.73 41.70
#